data_AF-A0A951SX55-F1
#
_entry.id   AF-A0A951SX55-F1
#
_cell.length_a   1.000
_cell.length_b   1.000
_cell.length_c   1.000
_cell.angle_alpha   90.00
_cell.angle_beta   90.00
_cell.angle_gamma   90.00
#
_symmetry.space_group_name_H-M   'P 1'
#
loop_
_entity.id
_entity.type
_entity.pdbx_description
1 polymer ?
#
loop_
_entity_poly.entity_id
_entity_poly.type
_entity_poly.pdbx_seq_one_letter_code
_entity_poly.pdbx_strand_id
1 'polypeptide(L)'
;MQIRSYRNLYLLLLWFGLLLVAAAGQPSLPKFAQVFPSYADLIPGWAYFKQPSQPNQAKTEVSQESKQPKSDVQILVNQERLQPFFASLHQLQQKKKSHVRVIHFGDSLIWADNVAFTIKENLQKEFGDGGRGLVTIIDSKESVLKGHSNLTKGGFDLFQIEHSSFNKEISPELGFTAKSVRPQI
;
A
#
# COMPACT_ATOMS: atom_id res chain seq x y z
N MET A 1 -19.46 28.07 0.47
CA MET A 1 -20.68 27.27 0.25
C MET A 1 -20.73 26.89 -1.23
N GLN A 2 -20.16 25.75 -1.62
CA GLN A 2 -20.05 25.34 -3.03
C GLN A 2 -21.01 24.18 -3.34
N ILE A 3 -22.11 24.49 -4.01
CA ILE A 3 -23.07 23.53 -4.55
C ILE A 3 -22.76 23.38 -6.04
N ARG A 4 -21.67 22.68 -6.38
CA ARG A 4 -21.31 22.36 -7.77
C ARG A 4 -20.59 21.02 -7.84
N SER A 5 -21.26 19.90 -7.51
CA SER A 5 -20.82 18.57 -8.01
C SER A 5 -21.81 17.41 -7.84
N TYR A 6 -23.08 17.63 -7.48
CA TYR A 6 -23.98 16.49 -7.24
C TYR A 6 -24.55 15.87 -8.53
N ARG A 7 -24.60 16.61 -9.65
CA ARG A 7 -25.18 16.12 -10.90
C ARG A 7 -24.46 14.88 -11.47
N ASN A 8 -23.13 14.86 -11.40
CA ASN A 8 -22.34 13.71 -11.87
C ASN A 8 -22.43 12.53 -10.89
N LEU A 9 -22.60 12.81 -9.59
CA LEU A 9 -22.78 11.78 -8.57
C LEU A 9 -24.12 11.07 -8.73
N TYR A 10 -25.21 11.81 -8.98
CA TYR A 10 -26.52 11.21 -9.26
C TYR A 10 -26.51 10.40 -10.55
N LEU A 11 -25.82 10.86 -11.60
CA LEU A 11 -25.66 10.08 -12.83
C LEU A 11 -24.89 8.78 -12.57
N LEU A 12 -23.78 8.83 -11.83
CA LEU A 12 -23.01 7.64 -11.46
C LEU A 12 -23.83 6.66 -10.61
N LEU A 13 -24.59 7.15 -9.63
CA LEU A 13 -25.46 6.32 -8.80
C LEU A 13 -26.60 5.70 -9.61
N LEU A 14 -27.15 6.43 -10.59
CA LEU A 14 -28.20 5.92 -11.48
C LEU A 14 -27.64 4.83 -12.40
N TRP A 15 -26.46 5.04 -13.01
CA TRP A 15 -25.77 4.02 -13.80
C TRP A 15 -25.41 2.78 -12.98
N PHE A 16 -24.95 2.97 -11.75
CA PHE A 16 -24.64 1.87 -10.84
C PHE A 16 -25.91 1.09 -10.47
N GLY A 17 -27.02 1.78 -10.18
CA GLY A 17 -28.33 1.15 -9.93
C GLY A 17 -28.84 0.36 -11.13
N LEU A 18 -28.69 0.89 -12.35
CA LEU A 18 -29.10 0.22 -13.59
C LEU A 18 -28.27 -1.05 -13.84
N LEU A 19 -26.96 -1.00 -13.53
CA LEU A 19 -26.07 -2.15 -13.61
C LEU A 19 -26.41 -3.22 -12.58
N LEU A 20 -26.80 -2.81 -11.37
CA LEU A 20 -27.30 -3.74 -10.34
C LEU A 20 -28.61 -4.42 -10.78
N VAL A 21 -29.57 -3.68 -11.33
CA VAL A 21 -30.82 -4.27 -11.83
C VAL A 21 -30.54 -5.25 -12.98
N ALA A 22 -29.64 -4.89 -13.90
CA ALA A 22 -29.23 -5.76 -14.99
C ALA A 22 -28.55 -7.05 -14.49
N ALA A 23 -27.67 -6.96 -13.49
CA ALA A 23 -27.01 -8.10 -12.85
C ALA A 23 -28.00 -9.01 -12.08
N ALA A 24 -29.07 -8.44 -11.52
CA ALA A 24 -30.11 -9.18 -10.80
C ALA A 24 -31.01 -10.01 -11.73
N GLY A 25 -31.19 -9.54 -12.97
CA GLY A 25 -32.00 -10.20 -13.99
C GLY A 25 -31.28 -11.29 -14.81
N GLN A 26 -29.93 -11.32 -14.80
CA GLN A 26 -29.14 -12.36 -15.50
C GLN A 26 -29.49 -13.81 -15.12
N PRO A 27 -29.73 -14.19 -13.85
CA PRO A 27 -30.01 -15.59 -13.49
C PRO A 27 -31.34 -16.11 -14.03
N SER A 28 -32.27 -15.23 -14.42
CA SER A 28 -33.55 -15.61 -15.04
C SER A 28 -33.50 -15.72 -16.57
N LEU A 29 -32.38 -15.33 -17.21
CA LEU A 29 -32.22 -15.37 -18.67
C LEU A 29 -31.59 -16.69 -19.13
N PRO A 30 -31.93 -17.17 -20.34
CA PRO A 30 -31.27 -18.33 -20.93
C PRO A 30 -29.77 -18.05 -21.15
N LYS A 31 -28.93 -19.08 -20.98
CA LYS A 31 -27.45 -18.97 -20.94
C LYS A 31 -26.83 -18.17 -22.09
N PHE A 32 -27.41 -18.22 -23.30
CA PHE A 32 -26.89 -17.48 -24.46
C PHE A 32 -27.11 -15.96 -24.40
N ALA A 33 -28.03 -15.50 -23.54
CA ALA A 33 -28.34 -14.08 -23.34
C ALA A 33 -27.72 -13.50 -22.05
N GLN A 34 -26.89 -14.29 -21.35
CA GLN A 34 -26.17 -13.85 -20.15
C GLN A 34 -24.87 -13.15 -20.57
N VAL A 35 -24.90 -11.81 -20.60
CA VAL A 35 -23.78 -10.99 -21.09
C VAL A 35 -22.93 -10.44 -19.94
N PHE A 36 -23.42 -10.51 -18.70
CA PHE A 36 -22.73 -9.99 -17.50
C PHE A 36 -22.54 -11.08 -16.43
N PRO A 37 -21.46 -11.02 -15.62
CA PRO A 37 -21.25 -11.91 -14.49
C PRO A 37 -22.38 -11.75 -13.45
N SER A 38 -22.76 -12.86 -12.81
CA SER A 38 -23.75 -12.86 -11.73
C SER A 38 -23.17 -12.21 -10.48
N TYR A 39 -24.03 -11.70 -9.58
CA TYR A 39 -23.61 -11.21 -8.27
C TYR A 39 -22.76 -12.20 -7.47
N ALA A 40 -23.05 -13.50 -7.64
CA ALA A 40 -22.29 -14.55 -6.98
C ALA A 40 -20.82 -14.61 -7.46
N ASP A 41 -20.55 -14.16 -8.69
CA ASP A 41 -19.21 -14.15 -9.28
C ASP A 41 -18.44 -12.86 -8.95
N LEU A 42 -19.14 -11.75 -8.69
CA LEU A 42 -18.55 -10.44 -8.39
C LEU A 42 -18.05 -10.30 -6.95
N ILE A 43 -18.57 -11.11 -6.01
CA ILE A 43 -18.19 -11.06 -4.59
C ILE A 43 -17.39 -12.31 -4.23
N PRO A 44 -16.04 -12.24 -4.17
CA PRO A 44 -15.24 -13.37 -3.73
C PRO A 44 -15.62 -13.75 -2.29
N GLY A 45 -16.12 -14.97 -2.12
CA GLY A 45 -16.54 -15.51 -0.82
C GLY A 45 -18.04 -15.48 -0.51
N TRP A 46 -18.91 -15.07 -1.45
CA TRP A 46 -20.38 -15.10 -1.28
C TRP A 46 -20.93 -16.46 -0.81
N ALA A 47 -20.34 -17.56 -1.27
CA ALA A 47 -20.76 -18.92 -0.91
C ALA A 47 -20.58 -19.24 0.59
N TYR A 48 -19.64 -18.59 1.29
CA TYR A 48 -19.40 -18.83 2.71
C TYR A 48 -20.52 -18.27 3.60
N PHE A 49 -21.24 -17.25 3.16
CA PHE A 49 -22.34 -16.64 3.93
C PHE A 49 -23.65 -17.43 3.87
N LYS A 50 -23.73 -18.46 3.02
CA LYS A 50 -24.95 -19.26 2.81
C LYS A 50 -25.01 -20.54 3.64
N GLN A 51 -24.02 -20.83 4.49
CA GLN A 51 -24.06 -21.99 5.38
C GLN A 51 -24.89 -21.67 6.64
N PRO A 52 -26.05 -22.32 6.86
CA PRO A 52 -26.76 -22.20 8.12
C PRO A 52 -25.95 -22.92 9.20
N SER A 53 -25.58 -22.20 10.25
CA SER A 53 -24.93 -22.72 11.44
C SER A 53 -25.82 -23.76 12.15
N GLN A 54 -25.36 -25.02 12.17
CA GLN A 54 -25.92 -26.08 13.02
C GLN A 54 -25.36 -25.98 14.44
N PRO A 55 -26.18 -26.12 15.51
CA PRO A 55 -25.73 -25.91 16.89
C PRO A 55 -25.17 -27.19 17.53
N ASN A 56 -24.01 -27.01 18.18
CA ASN A 56 -23.48 -27.71 19.36
C ASN A 56 -23.70 -29.22 19.54
N GLN A 57 -22.60 -29.97 19.51
CA GLN A 57 -22.32 -30.93 20.59
C GLN A 57 -20.94 -30.66 21.19
N ALA A 58 -20.94 -30.33 22.47
CA ALA A 58 -19.76 -30.26 23.33
C ALA A 58 -20.03 -31.11 24.57
N LYS A 59 -19.25 -32.18 24.78
CA LYS A 59 -18.63 -32.59 26.06
C LYS A 59 -17.74 -33.84 25.83
N THR A 60 -16.41 -33.71 25.87
CA THR A 60 -15.48 -34.08 26.98
C THR A 60 -15.21 -35.59 26.96
N GLU A 61 -14.00 -36.12 26.77
CA GLU A 61 -12.74 -36.10 27.57
C GLU A 61 -11.61 -36.59 26.60
N VAL A 62 -10.30 -36.41 26.72
CA VAL A 62 -9.33 -36.49 27.83
C VAL A 62 -8.05 -35.75 27.38
N SER A 63 -7.35 -35.18 28.36
CA SER A 63 -6.07 -34.48 28.30
C SER A 63 -4.87 -35.29 27.75
N GLN A 64 -3.82 -34.53 27.41
CA GLN A 64 -2.40 -34.91 27.19
C GLN A 64 -2.12 -35.38 25.76
N GLU A 65 -1.40 -34.63 24.92
CA GLU A 65 0.00 -34.22 25.12
C GLU A 65 0.32 -32.96 24.28
N SER A 66 0.82 -31.90 24.94
CA SER A 66 1.28 -30.70 24.26
C SER A 66 2.62 -30.96 23.56
N LYS A 67 2.59 -31.55 22.36
CA LYS A 67 3.69 -31.36 21.42
C LYS A 67 3.54 -29.97 20.80
N GLN A 68 4.32 -29.02 21.31
CA GLN A 68 4.62 -27.82 20.55
C GLN A 68 5.10 -28.25 19.16
N PRO A 69 4.50 -27.75 18.06
CA PRO A 69 5.11 -27.95 16.76
C PRO A 69 6.46 -27.25 16.80
N LYS A 70 7.56 -28.02 16.71
CA LYS A 70 8.88 -27.50 16.35
C LYS A 70 8.75 -26.87 14.98
N SER A 71 8.47 -25.58 14.91
CA SER A 71 8.60 -24.82 13.69
C SER A 71 10.08 -24.48 13.50
N ASP A 72 10.86 -25.46 13.03
CA ASP A 72 12.19 -25.23 12.46
C ASP A 72 12.07 -24.57 11.06
N VAL A 73 11.18 -23.58 10.94
CA VAL A 73 11.19 -22.66 9.81
C VAL A 73 12.04 -21.49 10.28
N GLN A 74 13.28 -21.44 9.84
CA GLN A 74 14.13 -20.27 10.07
C GLN A 74 13.57 -19.12 9.22
N ILE A 75 12.62 -18.35 9.79
CA ILE A 75 11.86 -17.30 9.10
C ILE A 75 12.78 -16.14 8.66
N LEU A 76 13.95 -15.98 9.28
CA LEU A 76 14.92 -14.96 8.91
C LEU A 76 16.32 -15.55 8.78
N VAL A 77 16.91 -15.33 7.62
CA VAL A 77 18.32 -15.62 7.34
C VAL A 77 19.17 -14.40 7.73
N ASN A 78 20.35 -14.61 8.28
CA ASN A 78 21.33 -13.57 8.66
C ASN A 78 20.83 -12.51 9.67
N GLN A 79 20.06 -12.92 10.68
CA GLN A 79 19.52 -12.03 11.71
C GLN A 79 20.60 -11.22 12.46
N GLU A 80 21.81 -11.76 12.57
CA GLU A 80 22.96 -11.10 13.20
C GLU A 80 23.30 -9.76 12.54
N ARG A 81 22.98 -9.58 11.26
CA ARG A 81 23.18 -8.31 10.54
C ARG A 81 22.28 -7.18 11.02
N LEU A 82 21.14 -7.51 11.63
CA LEU A 82 20.21 -6.53 12.21
C LEU A 82 20.55 -6.15 13.65
N GLN A 83 21.48 -6.85 14.30
CA GLN A 83 21.87 -6.56 15.69
C GLN A 83 22.31 -5.10 15.90
N PRO A 84 23.15 -4.49 15.04
CA PRO A 84 23.53 -3.08 15.22
C PRO A 84 22.34 -2.11 15.11
N PHE A 85 21.34 -2.46 14.29
CA PHE A 85 20.12 -1.69 14.13
C PHE A 85 19.26 -1.75 15.40
N PHE A 86 18.99 -2.95 15.93
CA PHE A 86 18.23 -3.11 17.18
C PHE A 86 18.98 -2.52 18.38
N ALA A 87 20.30 -2.66 18.44
CA ALA A 87 21.10 -1.99 19.46
C ALA A 87 20.97 -0.46 19.39
N SER A 88 20.91 0.11 18.19
CA SER A 88 20.67 1.54 18.00
C SER A 88 19.29 1.98 18.47
N LEU A 89 18.24 1.18 18.21
CA LEU A 89 16.88 1.45 18.71
C LEU A 89 16.82 1.37 20.23
N HIS A 90 17.48 0.38 20.83
CA HIS A 90 17.56 0.25 22.29
C HIS A 90 18.30 1.45 22.92
N GLN A 91 19.39 1.92 22.31
CA GLN A 91 20.07 3.15 22.74
C GLN A 91 19.19 4.40 22.61
N LEU A 92 18.38 4.48 21.54
CA LEU A 92 17.41 5.57 21.34
C LEU A 92 16.36 5.59 22.46
N GLN A 93 15.79 4.42 22.78
CA GLN A 93 14.81 4.27 23.87
C GLN A 93 15.41 4.64 25.25
N GLN A 94 16.68 4.30 25.48
CA GLN A 94 17.42 4.70 26.69
C GLN A 94 17.88 6.17 26.69
N LYS A 95 17.53 6.96 25.66
CA LYS A 95 17.97 8.34 25.47
C LYS A 95 19.50 8.50 25.41
N LYS A 96 20.23 7.42 25.12
CA LYS A 96 21.68 7.42 24.88
C LYS A 96 22.03 7.84 23.46
N LYS A 97 21.03 7.80 22.57
CA LYS A 97 21.11 8.29 21.19
C LYS A 97 19.95 9.25 20.95
N SER A 98 20.18 10.31 20.19
CA SER A 98 19.13 11.28 19.87
C SER A 98 18.26 10.86 18.69
N HIS A 99 18.83 10.16 17.70
CA HIS A 99 18.12 9.77 16.48
C HIS A 99 18.64 8.46 15.90
N VAL A 100 17.74 7.71 15.25
CA VAL A 100 18.05 6.57 14.37
C VAL A 100 17.43 6.87 13.00
N ARG A 101 18.23 6.84 11.94
CA ARG A 101 17.78 7.06 10.57
C ARG A 101 17.62 5.74 9.86
N VAL A 102 16.45 5.53 9.25
CA VAL A 102 16.14 4.34 8.43
C VAL A 102 15.92 4.80 7.00
N ILE A 103 16.66 4.19 6.06
CA ILE A 103 16.55 4.49 4.63
C ILE A 103 15.98 3.24 3.95
N HIS A 104 14.91 3.44 3.19
CA HIS A 104 14.33 2.41 2.32
C HIS A 104 14.76 2.72 0.89
N PHE A 105 15.33 1.73 0.21
CA PHE A 105 15.68 1.81 -1.21
C PHE A 105 14.99 0.66 -1.94
N GLY A 106 14.30 0.96 -3.04
CA GLY A 106 13.52 -0.03 -3.76
C GLY A 106 12.87 0.57 -5.01
N ASP A 107 11.96 -0.21 -5.58
CA ASP A 107 11.22 0.11 -6.79
C ASP A 107 9.89 0.84 -6.47
N SER A 108 8.91 0.69 -7.37
CA SER A 108 7.57 1.27 -7.27
C SER A 108 6.78 0.85 -6.02
N LEU A 109 7.14 -0.23 -5.32
CA LEU A 109 6.47 -0.62 -4.08
C LEU A 109 6.81 0.30 -2.90
N ILE A 110 8.03 0.83 -2.84
CA ILE A 110 8.45 1.82 -1.84
C ILE A 110 7.97 3.22 -2.23
N TRP A 111 7.68 3.43 -3.51
CA TRP A 111 7.28 4.71 -4.08
C TRP A 111 5.97 5.26 -3.49
N ALA A 112 5.83 6.59 -3.55
CA ALA A 112 4.69 7.34 -3.00
C ALA A 112 4.44 7.13 -1.48
N ASP A 113 5.47 6.78 -0.72
CA ASP A 113 5.42 6.64 0.73
C ASP A 113 4.28 5.70 1.18
N ASN A 114 4.03 4.60 0.44
CA ASN A 114 2.97 3.65 0.80
C ASN A 114 3.43 2.70 1.90
N VAL A 115 4.44 1.87 1.61
CA VAL A 115 5.01 0.91 2.56
C VAL A 115 5.92 1.62 3.57
N ALA A 116 6.74 2.56 3.09
CA ALA A 116 7.66 3.32 3.93
C ALA A 116 6.93 4.13 5.02
N PHE A 117 5.74 4.67 4.72
CA PHE A 117 4.95 5.40 5.70
C PHE A 117 4.49 4.52 6.84
N THR A 118 3.97 3.33 6.56
CA THR A 118 3.51 2.40 7.61
C THR A 118 4.67 1.99 8.53
N ILE A 119 5.84 1.72 7.96
CA ILE A 119 7.04 1.39 8.74
C ILE A 119 7.46 2.60 9.59
N LYS A 120 7.52 3.80 8.99
CA LYS A 120 7.83 5.06 9.66
C LYS A 120 6.88 5.31 10.83
N GLU A 121 5.57 5.18 10.60
CA GLU A 121 4.54 5.41 11.60
C GLU A 121 4.68 4.45 12.78
N ASN A 122 4.92 3.16 12.53
CA ASN A 122 5.11 2.18 13.60
C ASN A 122 6.38 2.47 14.42
N LEU A 123 7.50 2.78 13.76
CA LEU A 123 8.73 3.14 14.44
C LEU A 123 8.60 4.43 15.25
N GLN A 124 7.92 5.44 14.72
CA GLN A 124 7.69 6.71 15.42
C GLN A 124 6.75 6.54 16.62
N LYS A 125 5.73 5.67 16.52
CA LYS A 125 4.85 5.31 17.63
C LYS A 125 5.61 4.68 18.79
N GLU A 126 6.60 3.84 18.51
CA GLU A 126 7.34 3.08 19.53
C GLU A 126 8.56 3.85 20.08
N PHE A 127 9.33 4.51 19.22
CA PHE A 127 10.62 5.11 19.57
C PHE A 127 10.64 6.64 19.55
N GLY A 128 9.51 7.28 19.21
CA GLY A 128 9.37 8.73 19.14
C GLY A 128 9.55 9.30 17.73
N ASP A 129 8.98 10.49 17.53
CA ASP A 129 9.02 11.18 16.23
C ASP A 129 10.35 11.91 16.00
N GLY A 130 11.18 11.36 15.12
CA GLY A 130 12.44 11.96 14.67
C GLY A 130 12.31 12.94 13.49
N GLY A 131 11.08 13.30 13.09
CA GLY A 131 10.77 14.21 12.00
C GLY A 131 10.68 13.57 10.61
N ARG A 132 10.62 14.42 9.58
CA ARG A 132 10.34 14.03 8.18
C ARG A 132 11.41 13.19 7.48
N GLY A 133 12.64 13.18 7.97
CA GLY A 133 13.77 12.50 7.32
C GLY A 133 14.21 13.17 6.01
N LEU A 134 14.73 12.36 5.08
CA LEU A 134 15.12 12.80 3.74
C LEU A 134 13.87 12.99 2.89
N VAL A 135 13.70 14.18 2.34
CA VAL A 135 12.57 14.53 1.49
C VAL A 135 13.07 14.96 0.13
N THR A 136 12.24 14.70 -0.88
CA THR A 136 12.45 15.19 -2.23
C THR A 136 12.20 16.69 -2.33
N ILE A 137 12.95 17.36 -3.20
CA ILE A 137 12.88 18.81 -3.41
C ILE A 137 11.79 19.22 -4.40
N ILE A 138 11.24 18.28 -5.15
CA ILE A 138 10.20 18.54 -6.15
C ILE A 138 8.81 18.35 -5.57
N ASP A 139 7.84 19.12 -6.03
CA ASP A 139 6.42 18.85 -5.78
C ASP A 139 5.84 18.04 -6.94
N SER A 140 5.70 16.74 -6.74
CA SER A 140 5.14 15.84 -7.74
C SER A 140 4.35 14.73 -7.05
N LYS A 141 3.48 14.02 -7.77
CA LYS A 141 2.67 12.94 -7.16
C LYS A 141 3.53 11.83 -6.56
N GLU A 142 4.70 11.63 -7.14
CA GLU A 142 5.77 10.72 -6.72
C GLU A 142 6.45 11.13 -5.41
N SER A 143 6.32 12.42 -5.09
CA SER A 143 7.07 13.14 -4.07
C SER A 143 6.28 13.30 -2.76
N VAL A 144 5.06 12.76 -2.74
CA VAL A 144 4.11 12.86 -1.62
C VAL A 144 4.72 12.27 -0.36
N LEU A 145 4.80 13.11 0.67
CA LEU A 145 5.23 12.74 2.00
C LEU A 145 4.00 12.58 2.90
N LYS A 146 3.71 11.36 3.34
CA LYS A 146 2.53 11.12 4.18
C LYS A 146 2.81 11.48 5.63
N GLY A 147 1.78 12.01 6.30
CA GLY A 147 1.80 12.43 7.71
C GLY A 147 2.53 13.75 7.98
N HIS A 148 2.97 14.47 6.96
CA HIS A 148 3.65 15.77 7.11
C HIS A 148 3.15 16.76 6.06
N SER A 149 2.97 18.03 6.46
CA SER A 149 2.73 19.11 5.51
C SER A 149 4.06 19.64 4.99
N ASN A 150 4.29 19.53 3.69
CA ASN A 150 5.39 20.26 3.05
C ASN A 150 4.90 21.69 2.74
N LEU A 151 5.51 22.69 3.38
CA LEU A 151 5.18 24.11 3.15
C LEU A 151 5.94 24.69 1.95
N THR A 152 7.02 24.03 1.51
CA THR A 152 7.89 24.45 0.42
C THR A 152 7.66 23.58 -0.81
N LYS A 153 6.44 23.61 -1.36
CA LYS A 153 6.02 22.78 -2.51
C LYS A 153 6.37 23.39 -3.88
N GLY A 154 7.49 24.09 -4.00
CA GLY A 154 7.75 24.81 -5.24
C GLY A 154 9.12 25.46 -5.29
N GLY A 155 9.32 26.31 -6.28
CA GLY A 155 10.61 26.93 -6.57
C GLY A 155 11.56 26.02 -7.36
N PHE A 156 11.08 24.87 -7.83
CA PHE A 156 11.86 23.93 -8.63
C PHE A 156 11.05 23.40 -9.80
N ASP A 157 11.62 23.50 -11.00
CA ASP A 157 11.07 22.94 -12.22
C ASP A 157 11.67 21.55 -12.45
N LEU A 158 10.79 20.59 -12.69
CA LEU A 158 11.14 19.22 -13.05
C LEU A 158 11.32 19.14 -14.57
N PHE A 159 12.54 18.92 -15.02
CA PHE A 159 12.85 18.70 -16.43
C PHE A 159 13.05 17.20 -16.66
N GLN A 160 12.26 16.62 -17.55
CA GLN A 160 12.57 15.28 -18.04
C GLN A 160 13.78 15.39 -18.96
N ILE A 161 14.82 14.58 -18.69
CA ILE A 161 15.92 14.43 -19.62
C ILE A 161 15.40 13.55 -20.74
N GLU A 162 15.24 14.12 -21.93
CA GLU A 162 14.85 13.36 -23.11
C GLU A 162 15.86 12.24 -23.35
N HIS A 163 15.38 11.05 -23.72
CA HIS A 163 16.24 9.90 -24.00
C HIS A 163 17.27 10.24 -25.08
N SER A 164 16.91 11.09 -26.05
CA SER A 164 17.80 11.59 -27.11
C SER A 164 18.98 12.43 -26.58
N SER A 165 18.95 12.87 -25.33
CA SER A 165 20.06 13.58 -24.68
C SER A 165 21.24 12.65 -24.38
N PHE A 166 21.01 11.33 -24.35
CA PHE A 166 22.06 10.34 -24.17
C PHE A 166 22.49 9.81 -25.54
N ASN A 167 23.79 9.82 -25.82
CA ASN A 167 24.36 9.18 -27.01
C ASN A 167 24.38 7.65 -26.82
N LYS A 168 23.20 7.04 -26.75
CA LYS A 168 23.02 5.60 -26.53
C LYS A 168 21.90 5.08 -27.42
N GLU A 169 22.12 3.92 -28.03
CA GLU A 169 21.08 3.25 -28.81
C GLU A 169 19.86 2.94 -27.94
N ILE A 170 18.67 3.12 -28.52
CA ILE A 170 17.40 2.85 -27.85
C ILE A 170 17.34 1.35 -27.56
N SER A 171 17.52 0.98 -26.29
CA SER A 171 17.28 -0.38 -25.83
C SER A 171 15.83 -0.45 -25.32
N PRO A 172 14.91 -1.13 -26.03
CA PRO A 172 13.52 -1.28 -25.58
C PRO A 172 13.39 -2.02 -24.24
N GLU A 173 14.46 -2.68 -23.77
CA GLU A 173 14.52 -3.36 -22.48
C GLU A 173 14.84 -2.41 -21.31
N LEU A 174 15.52 -1.30 -21.57
CA LEU A 174 15.90 -0.30 -20.57
C LEU A 174 14.88 0.84 -20.55
N GLY A 175 13.69 0.57 -20.00
CA GLY A 175 12.68 1.59 -19.73
C GLY A 175 13.12 2.55 -18.62
N PHE A 176 14.01 3.50 -18.91
CA PHE A 176 14.42 4.53 -17.97
C PHE A 176 14.17 5.94 -18.52
N THR A 177 13.26 6.67 -17.85
CA THR A 177 13.13 8.12 -17.99
C THR A 177 13.89 8.79 -16.85
N ALA A 178 14.99 9.48 -17.15
CA ALA A 178 15.70 10.26 -16.16
C ALA A 178 15.02 11.63 -16.00
N LYS A 179 14.78 12.07 -14.77
CA LYS A 179 14.28 13.42 -14.46
C LYS A 179 15.38 14.23 -13.75
N SER A 180 15.48 15.51 -14.06
CA SER A 180 16.40 16.50 -13.46
C SER A 180 15.60 17.65 -12.87
N VAL A 181 16.18 18.39 -11.93
CA VAL A 181 15.50 19.46 -11.18
C VAL A 181 16.34 20.73 -11.25
N ARG A 182 15.72 21.87 -11.54
CA ARG A 182 16.38 23.19 -11.51
C ARG A 182 15.60 24.19 -10.67
N PRO A 183 16.26 25.11 -9.95
CA PRO A 183 15.56 26.21 -9.29
C PRO A 183 14.84 27.09 -10.31
N GLN A 184 13.65 27.59 -9.95
CA GLN A 184 12.97 28.65 -10.68
C GLN A 184 13.74 29.97 -10.46
N ILE A 185 14.15 30.62 -11.55
CA ILE A 185 14.89 31.90 -11.53
C ILE A 185 13.89 33.05 -11.60
#